data_AF-A0A914PGN7-F1
#
_entry.id   AF-A0A914PGN7-F1
#
_cell.length_a   1.000
_cell.length_b   1.000
_cell.length_c   1.000
_cell.angle_alpha   90.00
_cell.angle_beta   90.00
_cell.angle_gamma   90.00
#
_symmetry.space_group_name_H-M   'P 1'
#
loop_
_entity.id
_entity.type
_entity.pdbx_description
1 polymer ?
#
loop_
_entity_poly.entity_id
_entity_poly.type
_entity_poly.pdbx_seq_one_letter_code
_entity_poly.pdbx_strand_id
1 'polypeptide(L)'
;MENLRFMLLPYNPDKAYVFGTPMAGFREAGFLSGAGQIFSREALRLLVSNFGNPKICNESSMPIEDVTISECILNLNIPYADTRDPKGKYRMLTTRPYKHFIEGIPSYLYVLPYPETQNVGFFNFILKLFI
;
A
#
# COMPACT_ATOMS: atom_id res chain seq x y z
N MET A 1 6.75 -1.75 20.87
CA MET A 1 6.57 -1.19 19.50
C MET A 1 7.89 -1.15 18.71
N GLU A 2 8.87 -1.98 19.06
CA GLU A 2 10.26 -1.85 18.64
C GLU A 2 10.43 -2.31 17.19
N ASN A 3 9.76 -3.40 16.79
CA ASN A 3 9.77 -3.90 15.42
C ASN A 3 9.29 -2.86 14.41
N LEU A 4 8.26 -2.10 14.77
CA LEU A 4 7.74 -1.03 13.93
C LEU A 4 8.75 0.12 13.81
N ARG A 5 9.35 0.54 14.94
CA ARG A 5 10.39 1.58 14.95
C ARG A 5 11.60 1.18 14.10
N PHE A 6 12.07 -0.06 14.21
CA PHE A 6 13.19 -0.56 13.41
C PHE A 6 12.86 -0.59 11.92
N MET A 7 11.65 -1.01 11.54
CA MET A 7 11.21 -1.00 10.14
C MET A 7 11.20 0.40 9.54
N LEU A 8 10.73 1.39 10.31
CA LEU A 8 10.57 2.78 9.85
C LEU A 8 11.84 3.61 9.95
N LEU A 9 12.84 3.15 10.70
CA LEU A 9 14.10 3.85 10.96
C LEU A 9 14.81 4.43 9.70
N PRO A 10 14.87 3.73 8.55
CA PRO A 10 15.57 4.26 7.37
C PRO A 10 14.75 5.28 6.56
N TYR A 11 13.47 5.51 6.89
CA TYR A 11 12.58 6.36 6.09
C TYR A 11 12.56 7.80 6.61
N ASN A 12 12.66 8.77 5.70
CA ASN A 12 12.46 10.17 6.03
C ASN A 12 10.96 10.46 6.16
N PRO A 13 10.46 10.94 7.32
CA PRO A 13 9.05 11.22 7.53
C PRO A 13 8.48 12.36 6.66
N ASP A 14 9.34 13.24 6.14
CA ASP A 14 8.96 14.40 5.31
C ASP A 14 8.91 14.07 3.82
N LYS A 15 9.17 12.82 3.44
CA LYS A 15 8.93 12.28 2.11
C LYS A 15 7.68 11.40 2.12
N ALA A 16 6.89 11.46 1.06
CA ALA A 16 5.62 10.76 0.99
C ALA A 16 5.82 9.25 0.72
N TYR A 17 5.45 8.44 1.70
CA TYR A 17 5.32 6.99 1.61
C TYR A 17 4.10 6.51 2.41
N VAL A 18 3.49 5.43 1.95
CA VAL A 18 2.51 4.65 2.72
C VAL A 18 3.00 3.20 2.84
N PHE A 19 2.83 2.62 4.02
CA PHE A 19 3.21 1.25 4.35
C PHE A 19 1.93 0.46 4.68
N GLY A 20 1.87 -0.80 4.27
CA GLY A 20 0.74 -1.66 4.56
C GLY A 20 0.94 -3.07 4.04
N THR A 21 -0.14 -3.69 3.58
CA THR A 21 -0.08 -4.93 2.80
C THR A 21 -0.94 -4.77 1.56
N PRO A 22 -0.36 -4.64 0.36
CA PRO A 22 -1.12 -4.49 -0.87
C PRO A 22 -1.83 -5.81 -1.17
N MET A 23 -3.13 -5.73 -1.43
CA MET A 23 -4.00 -6.84 -1.80
C MET A 23 -4.63 -6.56 -3.15
N ALA A 24 -4.75 -7.59 -3.97
CA ALA A 24 -5.47 -7.53 -5.24
C ALA A 24 -6.98 -7.60 -5.01
N GLY A 25 -7.73 -7.23 -6.04
CA GLY A 25 -9.19 -7.17 -5.98
C GLY A 25 -9.71 -5.76 -5.73
N PHE A 26 -11.03 -5.59 -5.86
CA PHE A 26 -11.77 -4.32 -5.90
C PHE A 26 -11.41 -3.36 -7.05
N ARG A 27 -10.12 -3.26 -7.41
CA ARG A 27 -9.55 -2.46 -8.51
C ARG A 27 -8.31 -3.17 -9.09
N GLU A 28 -7.93 -2.81 -10.32
CA GLU A 28 -6.73 -3.37 -10.99
C GLU A 28 -5.43 -3.06 -10.23
N ALA A 29 -5.33 -1.86 -9.66
CA ALA A 29 -4.16 -1.43 -8.88
C ALA A 29 -4.12 -2.03 -7.46
N GLY A 30 -5.15 -2.77 -7.05
CA GLY A 30 -5.31 -3.27 -5.69
C GLY A 30 -5.53 -2.17 -4.64
N PHE A 31 -5.38 -2.55 -3.38
CA PHE A 31 -5.58 -1.68 -2.22
C PHE A 31 -4.69 -2.12 -1.05
N LEU A 32 -4.44 -1.22 -0.09
CA LEU A 32 -3.78 -1.57 1.16
C LEU A 32 -4.80 -2.18 2.13
N SER A 33 -4.52 -3.39 2.61
CA SER A 33 -5.35 -4.06 3.61
C SER A 33 -5.38 -3.31 4.95
N GLY A 34 -6.52 -3.37 5.63
CA GLY A 34 -6.71 -2.95 7.03
C GLY A 34 -5.96 -3.77 8.10
N ALA A 35 -4.92 -4.53 7.73
CA ALA A 35 -4.02 -5.20 8.67
C ALA A 35 -3.04 -4.25 9.39
N GLY A 36 -3.26 -2.94 9.23
CA GLY A 36 -2.40 -1.87 9.69
C GLY A 36 -1.77 -1.14 8.51
N GLN A 37 -2.04 0.16 8.43
CA GLN A 37 -1.42 1.07 7.49
C GLN A 37 -0.63 2.13 8.26
N ILE A 38 0.48 2.58 7.70
CA ILE A 38 1.29 3.66 8.27
C ILE A 38 1.52 4.70 7.19
N PHE A 39 1.34 5.95 7.56
CA PHE A 39 1.58 7.10 6.70
C PHE A 39 2.80 7.85 7.21
N SER A 40 3.72 8.17 6.29
CA SER A 40 4.68 9.25 6.54
C SER A 40 3.93 10.56 6.81
N ARG A 41 4.61 11.52 7.46
CA ARG A 41 4.02 12.82 7.78
C ARG A 41 3.57 13.53 6.52
N GLU A 42 4.41 13.49 5.48
CA GLU A 42 4.10 14.12 4.21
C GLU A 42 2.96 13.42 3.46
N ALA A 43 2.92 12.08 3.44
CA ALA A 43 1.80 11.36 2.83
C ALA A 43 0.46 11.70 3.49
N LEU A 44 0.44 11.76 4.84
CA LEU A 44 -0.78 12.12 5.57
C LEU A 44 -1.20 13.57 5.28
N ARG A 45 -0.24 14.50 5.22
CA ARG A 45 -0.50 15.90 4.87
C ARG A 45 -1.14 16.01 3.49
N LEU A 46 -0.58 15.31 2.49
CA LEU A 46 -1.10 15.29 1.12
C LEU A 46 -2.51 14.67 1.06
N LEU A 47 -2.72 13.54 1.73
CA LEU A 47 -4.02 12.87 1.78
C LEU A 47 -5.10 13.79 2.38
N VAL A 48 -4.87 14.32 3.58
CA VAL A 48 -5.86 15.17 4.28
C VAL A 48 -6.15 16.45 3.49
N SER A 49 -5.12 17.06 2.90
CA SER A 49 -5.29 18.29 2.11
C SER A 49 -6.13 18.08 0.84
N ASN A 50 -6.23 16.84 0.36
CA ASN A 50 -6.93 16.49 -0.88
C ASN A 50 -8.16 15.60 -0.65
N PHE A 51 -8.49 15.26 0.60
CA PHE A 51 -9.55 14.31 0.92
C PHE A 51 -10.93 14.76 0.42
N GLY A 52 -11.20 16.07 0.43
CA GLY A 52 -12.45 16.64 -0.10
C GLY A 52 -12.46 16.88 -1.61
N ASN A 53 -11.39 16.55 -2.33
CA ASN A 53 -11.34 16.74 -3.79
C ASN A 53 -11.89 15.48 -4.50
N PRO A 54 -13.07 15.54 -5.13
CA PRO A 54 -13.70 14.37 -5.75
C PRO A 54 -12.92 13.81 -6.94
N LYS A 55 -11.95 14.56 -7.50
CA LYS A 55 -11.05 14.05 -8.55
C LYS A 55 -9.91 13.20 -8.00
N ILE A 56 -9.61 13.32 -6.70
CA ILE A 56 -8.54 12.59 -6.02
C ILE A 56 -9.14 11.50 -5.16
N CYS A 57 -10.11 11.87 -4.32
CA CYS A 57 -10.84 11.01 -3.42
C CYS A 57 -12.31 11.04 -3.80
N ASN A 58 -12.72 10.10 -4.66
CA ASN A 58 -14.12 9.97 -5.02
C ASN A 58 -14.81 9.01 -4.04
N GLU A 59 -15.77 9.50 -3.27
CA GLU A 59 -16.61 8.63 -2.45
C GLU A 59 -17.56 7.85 -3.37
N SER A 60 -17.30 6.56 -3.55
CA SER A 60 -18.22 5.68 -4.27
C SER A 60 -19.51 5.47 -3.47
N SER A 61 -20.59 5.04 -4.14
CA SER A 61 -21.89 4.78 -3.49
C SER A 61 -21.87 3.65 -2.45
N MET A 62 -20.82 2.82 -2.44
CA MET A 62 -20.54 1.81 -1.41
C MET A 62 -19.05 1.87 -1.05
N PRO A 63 -18.62 2.86 -0.26
CA PRO A 63 -17.20 3.06 0.02
C PRO A 63 -16.70 1.96 0.97
N ILE A 64 -15.72 1.19 0.51
CA ILE A 64 -14.89 0.37 1.38
C ILE A 64 -13.69 1.22 1.75
N GLU A 65 -13.56 1.56 3.03
CA GLU A 65 -12.61 2.57 3.52
C GLU A 65 -11.16 2.32 3.04
N ASP A 66 -10.62 1.12 3.26
CA ASP A 66 -9.30 0.70 2.77
C ASP A 66 -9.12 0.90 1.24
N VAL A 67 -10.16 0.61 0.44
CA VAL A 67 -10.13 0.72 -1.02
C VAL A 67 -10.17 2.19 -1.44
N THR A 68 -11.06 2.97 -0.84
CA THR A 68 -11.20 4.40 -1.13
C THR A 68 -9.94 5.17 -0.77
N ILE A 69 -9.34 4.90 0.40
CA ILE A 69 -8.08 5.53 0.80
C ILE A 69 -6.94 5.13 -0.14
N SER A 70 -6.89 3.87 -0.57
CA SER A 70 -5.90 3.41 -1.53
C SER A 70 -6.03 4.10 -2.89
N GLU A 71 -7.26 4.33 -3.35
CA GLU A 71 -7.53 5.08 -4.58
C GLU A 71 -7.04 6.54 -4.47
N CYS A 72 -7.31 7.21 -3.34
CA CYS A 72 -6.77 8.54 -3.07
C CYS A 72 -5.23 8.56 -3.14
N ILE A 73 -4.57 7.59 -2.50
CA ILE A 73 -3.12 7.48 -2.44
C ILE A 73 -2.53 7.33 -3.85
N LEU A 74 -3.13 6.47 -4.67
CA LEU A 74 -2.73 6.24 -6.05
C LEU A 74 -2.88 7.51 -6.90
N ASN A 75 -4.02 8.22 -6.77
CA ASN A 75 -4.27 9.47 -7.49
C ASN A 75 -3.31 10.59 -7.06
N LEU A 76 -2.82 10.56 -5.81
CA LEU A 76 -1.78 11.46 -5.29
C LEU A 76 -0.36 11.02 -5.68
N ASN A 77 -0.19 9.90 -6.38
CA ASN A 77 1.10 9.32 -6.76
C ASN A 77 2.02 9.05 -5.54
N ILE A 78 1.45 8.74 -4.37
CA ILE A 78 2.25 8.41 -3.19
C ILE A 78 2.62 6.93 -3.26
N PRO A 79 3.91 6.57 -3.23
CA PRO A 79 4.35 5.19 -3.38
C PRO A 79 4.03 4.32 -2.15
N TYR A 80 3.70 3.06 -2.42
CA TYR A 80 3.69 2.00 -1.41
C TYR A 80 5.11 1.54 -1.13
N ALA A 81 5.54 1.62 0.12
CA ALA A 81 6.84 1.14 0.56
C ALA A 81 6.78 -0.33 0.98
N ASP A 82 7.83 -1.09 0.67
CA ASP A 82 7.91 -2.51 1.01
C ASP A 82 8.04 -2.71 2.53
N THR A 83 7.10 -3.47 3.09
CA THR A 83 7.03 -3.77 4.53
C THR A 83 7.64 -5.11 4.91
N ARG A 84 8.18 -5.88 3.94
CA ARG A 84 8.78 -7.19 4.18
C ARG A 84 10.14 -7.10 4.86
N ASP A 85 10.49 -8.15 5.60
CA ASP A 85 11.81 -8.28 6.21
C ASP A 85 12.91 -8.56 5.18
N PRO A 86 14.21 -8.50 5.56
CA PRO A 86 15.30 -8.81 4.63
C PRO A 86 15.27 -10.24 4.06
N LYS A 87 14.44 -11.13 4.61
CA LYS A 87 14.20 -12.50 4.11
C LYS A 87 12.92 -12.57 3.26
N GLY A 88 12.30 -11.44 2.94
CA GLY A 88 11.07 -11.35 2.15
C GLY A 88 9.78 -11.73 2.90
N LYS A 89 9.81 -11.85 4.23
CA LYS A 89 8.63 -12.23 5.03
C LYS A 89 7.76 -11.02 5.37
N TYR A 90 6.45 -11.19 5.27
CA TYR A 90 5.47 -10.17 5.62
C TYR A 90 5.52 -9.83 7.12
N ARG A 91 5.44 -8.53 7.44
CA ARG A 91 5.32 -8.03 8.82
C ARG A 91 3.88 -7.63 9.20
N MET A 92 3.04 -7.36 8.22
CA MET A 92 1.64 -6.92 8.38
C MET A 92 0.71 -8.00 7.84
N LEU A 93 0.28 -8.91 8.72
CA LEU A 93 -0.45 -10.10 8.33
C LEU A 93 -1.96 -9.84 8.31
N THR A 94 -2.58 -10.05 7.15
CA THR A 94 -4.01 -9.76 6.89
C THR A 94 -4.94 -10.89 7.34
N THR A 95 -4.38 -12.00 7.79
CA THR A 95 -5.14 -13.17 8.27
C THR A 95 -4.78 -13.54 9.70
N ARG A 96 -5.69 -14.24 10.36
CA ARG A 96 -5.55 -14.66 11.76
C ARG A 96 -4.31 -15.54 11.97
N PRO A 97 -3.64 -15.45 13.14
CA PRO A 97 -2.46 -16.26 13.46
C PRO A 97 -2.62 -17.76 13.17
N TYR A 98 -3.79 -18.33 13.51
CA TYR A 98 -4.11 -19.75 13.24
C TYR A 98 -3.86 -20.17 11.78
N LYS A 99 -4.20 -19.32 10.80
CA LYS A 99 -3.98 -19.63 9.37
C LYS A 99 -2.49 -19.77 9.05
N HIS A 100 -1.65 -18.90 9.61
CA HIS A 100 -0.20 -18.94 9.39
C HIS A 100 0.50 -20.14 10.05
N PHE A 101 -0.02 -20.61 11.18
CA PHE A 101 0.60 -21.69 11.95
C PHE A 101 0.14 -23.09 11.54
N ILE A 102 -1.10 -23.24 11.07
CA ILE A 102 -1.72 -24.56 10.84
C ILE A 102 -2.00 -24.82 9.35
N GLU A 103 -2.57 -23.83 8.65
CA GLU A 103 -2.96 -23.98 7.24
C GLU A 103 -1.85 -23.52 6.27
N GLY A 104 -0.82 -22.85 6.78
CA GLY A 104 0.14 -22.11 5.96
C GLY A 104 -0.46 -20.82 5.38
N ILE A 105 0.36 -20.00 4.72
CA ILE A 105 -0.14 -18.79 4.06
C ILE A 105 -1.08 -19.23 2.93
N PRO A 106 -2.38 -18.89 2.97
CA PRO A 106 -3.30 -19.37 1.97
C PRO A 106 -2.94 -18.81 0.59
N SER A 107 -2.91 -19.66 -0.44
CA SER A 107 -2.56 -19.28 -1.82
C SER A 107 -3.49 -18.22 -2.43
N TYR A 108 -4.72 -18.12 -1.91
CA TYR A 108 -5.71 -17.10 -2.29
C TYR A 108 -5.53 -15.78 -1.56
N LEU A 109 -4.55 -15.65 -0.67
CA LEU A 109 -4.17 -14.34 -0.18
C LEU A 109 -3.53 -13.63 -1.36
N TYR A 110 -4.34 -12.89 -2.13
CA TYR A 110 -3.93 -12.12 -3.29
C TYR A 110 -3.06 -10.93 -2.85
N VAL A 111 -2.05 -11.15 -2.01
CA VAL A 111 -1.07 -10.12 -1.68
C VAL A 111 -0.39 -9.81 -2.99
N LEU A 112 -0.57 -8.59 -3.48
CA LEU A 112 0.12 -8.18 -4.69
C LEU A 112 1.62 -8.29 -4.38
N PRO A 113 2.41 -8.85 -5.30
CA PRO A 113 3.85 -8.72 -5.17
C PRO A 113 4.12 -7.22 -5.04
N TYR A 114 4.75 -6.82 -3.94
CA TYR A 114 5.44 -5.53 -3.94
C TYR A 114 6.29 -5.52 -5.20
N PRO A 115 6.29 -4.44 -6.01
CA PRO A 115 7.27 -4.34 -7.06
C PRO A 115 8.59 -4.62 -6.37
N GLU A 116 9.24 -5.74 -6.74
CA GLU A 116 10.61 -5.99 -6.35
C GLU A 116 11.34 -4.68 -6.55
N THR A 117 12.21 -4.29 -5.63
CA THR A 117 13.02 -3.07 -5.74
C THR A 117 13.63 -2.95 -7.14
N GLN A 118 12.85 -2.36 -8.03
CA GLN A 118 13.09 -2.11 -9.43
C GLN A 118 12.83 -0.63 -9.47
N ASN A 119 13.94 0.11 -9.44
CA ASN A 119 13.98 1.36 -10.17
C ASN A 119 13.21 1.18 -11.49
N VAL A 120 12.45 2.20 -11.87
CA VAL A 120 11.73 2.36 -13.16
C VAL A 120 10.60 1.37 -13.46
N GLY A 121 9.37 1.73 -13.08
CA GLY A 121 8.14 1.06 -13.54
C GLY A 121 6.99 1.99 -13.97
N PHE A 122 6.89 3.21 -13.41
CA PHE A 122 5.84 4.15 -13.82
C PHE A 122 6.14 4.85 -15.18
N PHE A 123 7.36 4.75 -15.68
CA PHE A 123 7.74 5.30 -16.99
C PHE A 123 7.39 4.39 -18.18
N ASN A 124 7.19 3.08 -17.97
CA ASN A 124 6.96 2.13 -19.07
C ASN A 124 5.48 1.94 -19.46
N PHE A 125 4.54 2.53 -18.72
CA PHE A 125 3.14 2.55 -19.16
C PHE A 125 2.84 3.74 -20.10
N ILE A 126 3.52 4.88 -19.91
CA ILE A 126 3.40 6.05 -20.80
C ILE A 126 4.14 5.84 -22.14
N LEU A 127 5.26 5.09 -22.15
CA LEU A 127 6.06 4.87 -23.37
C LEU A 127 5.45 3.84 -24.35
N LYS A 128 4.47 3.04 -23.94
CA LYS A 128 3.74 2.12 -24.85
C LYS A 128 2.56 2.77 -25.59
N LEU A 129 2.24 4.03 -25.29
CA LEU A 129 1.18 4.78 -25.96
C LEU A 129 1.69 5.78 -27.01
N PHE A 130 3.02 5.94 -27.15
CA PHE A 130 3.63 6.93 -28.06
C PHE A 130 4.77 6.38 -28.95
N ILE A 131 4.87 5.05 -29.11
CA ILE A 131 5.67 4.41 -30.17
C ILE A 131 4.80 3.37 -30.87
#